data_AF-A0AAD4EPR9-F1
#
_entry.id   AF-A0AAD4EPR9-F1
#
_cell.length_a   1.000
_cell.length_b   1.000
_cell.length_c   1.000
_cell.angle_alpha   90.00
_cell.angle_beta   90.00
_cell.angle_gamma   90.00
#
_symmetry.space_group_name_H-M   'P 1'
#
loop_
_entity.id
_entity.type
_entity.pdbx_description
1 polymer ?
#
loop_
_entity_poly.entity_id
_entity_poly.type
_entity_poly.pdbx_seq_one_letter_code
_entity_poly.pdbx_strand_id
1 'polypeptide(L)'
;MATGYSPANPGTEIGRFPLVAAQTSRAVIADPSYAIHEKVEQHKSLVHFRPQTPRRRARAAPTESEPLLGRPGDATQKPDAPLFNNLPRPSALQPLLSRPLLQSLGVFAVLQAILLLQPTATPSAKRAGQRGHALLHLASLSLFAAGATVIQVNKHAHALPHFHSLHAYLGVGTLGLLLLQYAFGFTIWATPAVWGGEDKAKALWKVHRWVGYAALALLLATVAAAAETDYARDKWRVKLWAVLVAEGLIVAGVFPRVHLRKLGLRG
;
A
#
# COMPACT_ATOMS: atom_id res chain seq x y z
N MET A 1 -66.86 43.86 39.05
CA MET A 1 -67.54 44.68 38.04
C MET A 1 -66.98 44.31 36.68
N ALA A 2 -67.89 44.00 35.76
CA ALA A 2 -67.64 43.42 34.45
C ALA A 2 -67.25 44.46 33.40
N THR A 3 -66.36 44.08 32.48
CA THR A 3 -66.38 44.28 31.02
C THR A 3 -65.29 43.34 30.46
N GLY A 4 -65.42 42.50 29.44
CA GLY A 4 -66.42 42.33 28.40
C GLY A 4 -65.75 42.46 27.03
N TYR A 5 -65.23 41.35 26.45
CA TYR A 5 -65.27 41.10 25.00
C TYR A 5 -64.95 39.63 24.67
N SER A 6 -65.69 39.09 23.69
CA SER A 6 -65.68 37.70 23.18
C SER A 6 -65.15 37.70 21.72
N PRO A 7 -65.24 36.63 20.91
CA PRO A 7 -64.09 35.82 20.47
C PRO A 7 -63.80 35.92 18.96
N ALA A 8 -62.61 35.51 18.52
CA ALA A 8 -62.39 34.98 17.17
C ALA A 8 -61.08 34.17 17.11
N ASN A 9 -61.20 32.88 16.82
CA ASN A 9 -60.16 32.02 16.28
C ASN A 9 -60.29 32.09 14.75
N PRO A 10 -59.21 32.08 13.95
CA PRO A 10 -58.78 30.78 13.44
C PRO A 10 -57.27 30.66 13.16
N GLY A 11 -56.77 29.44 13.28
CA GLY A 11 -55.76 28.93 12.35
C GLY A 11 -54.33 28.96 12.84
N THR A 12 -53.94 27.90 13.56
CA THR A 12 -52.58 27.39 13.41
C THR A 12 -52.68 25.87 13.29
N GLU A 13 -52.70 25.42 12.04
CA GLU A 13 -52.52 24.02 11.68
C GLU A 13 -51.17 23.55 12.23
N ILE A 14 -51.24 22.73 13.26
CA ILE A 14 -50.11 21.93 13.72
C ILE A 14 -49.98 20.81 12.70
N GLY A 15 -49.00 20.97 11.80
CA GLY A 15 -48.70 20.03 10.72
C GLY A 15 -48.59 18.60 11.27
N ARG A 16 -49.53 17.76 10.84
CA ARG A 16 -49.42 16.31 10.94
C ARG A 16 -48.22 15.88 10.08
N PHE A 17 -47.17 15.41 10.73
CA PHE A 17 -46.11 14.66 10.07
C PHE A 17 -46.73 13.42 9.40
N PRO A 18 -46.56 13.21 8.09
CA PRO A 18 -46.90 11.93 7.50
C PRO A 18 -45.93 10.87 8.05
N LEU A 19 -46.50 9.84 8.68
CA LEU A 19 -45.84 8.55 8.87
C LEU A 19 -45.47 8.02 7.48
N VAL A 20 -44.24 8.28 7.06
CA VAL A 20 -43.64 7.63 5.91
C VAL A 20 -43.46 6.16 6.30
N ALA A 21 -44.30 5.32 5.72
CA ALA A 21 -44.15 3.88 5.78
C ALA A 21 -42.73 3.52 5.34
N ALA A 22 -41.97 2.88 6.23
CA ALA A 22 -40.69 2.31 5.90
C ALA A 22 -40.89 1.22 4.84
N GLN A 23 -40.61 1.57 3.58
CA GLN A 23 -40.40 0.59 2.52
C GLN A 23 -39.12 -0.18 2.89
N THR A 24 -39.30 -1.33 3.55
CA THR A 24 -38.27 -2.34 3.65
C THR A 24 -38.03 -2.88 2.24
N SER A 25 -37.07 -2.29 1.54
CA SER A 25 -36.50 -2.88 0.33
C SER A 25 -35.88 -4.21 0.72
N ARG A 26 -36.62 -5.31 0.55
CA ARG A 26 -36.04 -6.65 0.52
C ARG A 26 -35.02 -6.65 -0.60
N ALA A 27 -33.74 -6.61 -0.25
CA ALA A 27 -32.68 -6.98 -1.17
C ALA A 27 -32.99 -8.40 -1.64
N VAL A 28 -33.33 -8.53 -2.93
CA VAL A 28 -33.38 -9.81 -3.62
C VAL A 28 -31.97 -10.39 -3.53
N ILE A 29 -31.81 -11.40 -2.70
CA ILE A 29 -30.60 -12.22 -2.66
C ILE A 29 -30.56 -12.94 -4.01
N ALA A 30 -29.73 -12.44 -4.92
CA ALA A 30 -29.43 -13.14 -6.16
C ALA A 30 -28.69 -14.43 -5.80
N ASP A 31 -29.32 -15.56 -6.11
CA ASP A 31 -28.78 -16.90 -5.96
C ASP A 31 -27.51 -17.05 -6.83
N PRO A 32 -26.33 -17.39 -6.26
CA PRO A 32 -25.09 -17.52 -7.01
C PRO A 32 -25.06 -18.73 -7.96
N SER A 33 -26.05 -19.61 -7.92
CA SER A 33 -26.05 -20.86 -8.71
C SER A 33 -26.39 -20.68 -10.20
N TYR A 34 -26.95 -19.53 -10.60
CA TYR A 34 -27.32 -19.29 -12.01
C TYR A 34 -26.16 -18.79 -12.90
N ALA A 35 -25.14 -18.14 -12.32
CA ALA A 35 -24.03 -17.57 -13.08
C ALA A 35 -22.96 -18.59 -13.54
N ILE A 36 -23.11 -19.85 -13.15
CA ILE A 36 -22.14 -20.93 -13.44
C ILE A 36 -22.55 -21.73 -14.68
N HIS A 37 -23.85 -21.79 -15.00
CA HIS A 37 -24.35 -22.57 -16.15
C HIS A 37 -24.19 -21.87 -17.51
N GLU A 38 -24.18 -20.53 -17.56
CA GLU A 38 -24.01 -19.79 -18.81
C GLU A 38 -22.57 -19.86 -19.36
N LYS A 39 -21.57 -20.07 -18.49
CA LYS A 39 -20.16 -20.15 -18.88
C LYS A 39 -19.72 -21.50 -19.43
N VAL A 40 -20.51 -22.56 -19.23
CA VAL A 40 -20.14 -23.93 -19.64
C VAL A 40 -20.58 -24.24 -21.08
N GLU A 41 -21.68 -23.63 -21.55
CA GLU A 41 -22.18 -23.88 -22.92
C GLU A 41 -21.48 -23.04 -24.00
N GLN A 42 -20.91 -21.87 -23.66
CA GLN A 42 -20.05 -21.11 -24.60
C GLN A 42 -18.68 -21.77 -24.85
N HIS A 43 -18.27 -22.77 -24.05
CA HIS A 43 -16.97 -23.43 -24.19
C HIS A 43 -16.98 -24.67 -25.10
N LYS A 44 -18.14 -25.11 -25.59
CA LYS A 44 -18.26 -26.33 -26.41
C LYS A 44 -18.29 -26.08 -27.93
N SER A 45 -18.38 -24.84 -28.40
CA SER A 45 -18.48 -24.53 -29.84
C SER A 45 -17.16 -24.12 -30.52
N LEU A 46 -16.02 -24.16 -29.82
CA LEU A 46 -14.71 -23.72 -30.33
C LEU A 46 -13.67 -24.84 -30.44
N VAL A 47 -14.07 -26.04 -30.85
CA VAL A 47 -13.12 -27.13 -31.17
C VAL A 47 -13.34 -27.66 -32.59
N HIS A 48 -13.11 -26.79 -33.58
CA HIS A 48 -12.77 -27.18 -34.95
C HIS A 48 -11.56 -26.35 -35.41
N PHE A 49 -10.40 -26.67 -34.84
CA PHE A 49 -9.12 -26.13 -35.30
C PHE A 49 -8.66 -26.94 -36.52
N ARG A 50 -8.88 -26.39 -37.71
CA ARG A 50 -8.27 -26.87 -38.95
C ARG A 50 -6.84 -26.32 -38.99
N PRO A 51 -5.77 -27.14 -39.01
CA PRO A 51 -4.41 -26.62 -39.07
C PRO A 51 -4.19 -25.97 -40.44
N GLN A 52 -4.22 -24.64 -40.50
CA GLN A 52 -3.60 -23.91 -41.60
C GLN A 52 -2.11 -23.84 -41.32
N THR A 53 -1.30 -24.62 -42.03
CA THR A 53 0.15 -24.42 -42.10
C THR A 53 0.44 -23.00 -42.60
N PRO A 54 1.05 -22.11 -41.80
CA PRO A 54 1.48 -20.82 -42.32
C PRO A 54 2.71 -21.06 -43.19
N ARG A 55 2.66 -20.66 -44.47
CA ARG A 55 3.86 -20.47 -45.28
C ARG A 55 4.74 -19.42 -44.57
N ARG A 56 5.76 -19.89 -43.86
CA ARG A 56 6.79 -19.06 -43.24
C ARG A 56 7.59 -18.37 -44.35
N ARG A 57 7.16 -17.17 -44.78
CA ARG A 57 8.06 -16.27 -45.52
C ARG A 57 9.25 -15.99 -44.59
N ALA A 58 10.47 -16.25 -45.07
CA ALA A 58 11.68 -15.93 -44.32
C ALA A 58 11.67 -14.43 -43.96
N ARG A 59 11.67 -14.13 -42.66
CA ARG A 59 11.66 -12.77 -42.13
C ARG A 59 13.07 -12.20 -42.34
N ALA A 60 13.20 -11.14 -43.14
CA ALA A 60 14.47 -10.45 -43.34
C ALA A 60 15.00 -9.93 -41.99
N ALA A 61 16.32 -9.93 -41.81
CA ALA A 61 16.96 -9.42 -40.60
C ALA A 61 16.67 -7.92 -40.43
N PRO A 62 16.42 -7.45 -39.18
CA PRO A 62 16.16 -6.03 -38.92
C PRO A 62 17.37 -5.17 -39.33
N THR A 63 17.13 -4.07 -40.01
CA THR A 63 18.18 -3.10 -40.41
C THR A 63 18.40 -2.07 -39.30
N GLU A 64 19.58 -1.45 -39.25
CA GLU A 64 19.94 -0.44 -38.22
C GLU A 64 19.02 0.80 -38.21
N SER A 65 18.24 0.99 -39.28
CA SER A 65 17.22 2.04 -39.42
C SER A 65 15.83 1.65 -38.94
N GLU A 66 15.60 0.40 -38.52
CA GLU A 66 14.32 -0.03 -37.95
C GLU A 66 14.21 0.44 -36.48
N PRO A 67 13.06 1.00 -36.06
CA PRO A 67 12.84 1.35 -34.66
C PRO A 67 13.01 0.14 -33.74
N LEU A 68 13.52 0.37 -32.53
CA LEU A 68 13.72 -0.65 -31.48
C LEU A 68 12.46 -1.48 -31.14
N LEU A 69 11.27 -1.03 -31.55
CA LEU A 69 9.98 -1.67 -31.28
C LEU A 69 9.33 -2.28 -32.53
N GLY A 70 10.07 -2.42 -33.64
CA GLY A 70 9.58 -2.99 -34.89
C GLY A 70 9.20 -1.95 -35.94
N ARG A 71 8.62 -2.42 -37.04
CA ARG A 71 8.22 -1.58 -38.18
C ARG A 71 6.97 -0.76 -37.84
N PRO A 72 6.77 0.41 -38.48
CA PRO A 72 5.50 1.13 -38.39
C PRO A 72 4.32 0.18 -38.68
N GLY A 73 3.41 0.02 -37.69
CA GLY A 73 2.29 -0.93 -37.73
C GLY A 73 2.46 -2.19 -36.88
N ASP A 74 3.66 -2.49 -36.35
CA ASP A 74 3.88 -3.60 -35.43
C ASP A 74 3.30 -3.33 -34.03
N ALA A 75 3.12 -2.05 -33.67
CA ALA A 75 2.37 -1.64 -32.50
C ALA A 75 0.86 -1.61 -32.81
N THR A 76 0.04 -2.27 -31.99
CA THR A 76 -1.42 -2.35 -32.13
C THR A 76 -2.17 -1.04 -31.80
N GLN A 77 -1.47 0.09 -31.75
CA GLN A 77 -2.05 1.39 -31.44
C GLN A 77 -2.71 1.99 -32.68
N LYS A 78 -3.95 2.48 -32.55
CA LYS A 78 -4.65 3.15 -33.66
C LYS A 78 -3.96 4.49 -34.01
N PRO A 79 -3.86 4.87 -35.30
CA PRO A 79 -3.11 6.06 -35.75
C PRO A 79 -3.52 7.39 -35.11
N ASP A 80 -4.76 7.48 -34.66
CA ASP A 80 -5.44 8.66 -34.11
C ASP A 80 -5.76 8.53 -32.61
N ALA A 81 -5.42 7.39 -31.99
CA ALA A 81 -5.62 7.17 -30.57
C ALA A 81 -4.44 7.71 -29.75
N PRO A 82 -4.69 8.47 -28.67
CA PRO A 82 -3.62 8.96 -27.82
C PRO A 82 -2.88 7.81 -27.12
N LEU A 83 -1.56 8.00 -26.92
CA LEU A 83 -0.66 6.99 -26.35
C LEU A 83 -1.10 6.47 -24.98
N PHE A 84 -1.78 7.28 -24.17
CA PHE A 84 -2.25 6.87 -22.84
C PHE A 84 -3.33 5.79 -22.88
N ASN A 85 -3.99 5.55 -24.03
CA ASN A 85 -4.94 4.44 -24.17
C ASN A 85 -4.26 3.06 -24.13
N ASN A 86 -2.92 3.02 -24.30
CA ASN A 86 -2.12 1.82 -24.13
C ASN A 86 -1.82 1.52 -22.64
N LEU A 87 -2.10 2.47 -21.73
CA LEU A 87 -1.91 2.25 -20.30
C LEU A 87 -2.99 1.29 -19.76
N PRO A 88 -2.63 0.42 -18.79
CA PRO A 88 -3.62 -0.39 -18.10
C PRO A 88 -4.72 0.50 -17.51
N ARG A 89 -5.97 0.09 -17.68
CA ARG A 89 -7.10 0.74 -17.01
C ARG A 89 -6.83 0.77 -15.49
N PRO A 90 -7.25 1.82 -14.77
CA PRO A 90 -7.05 1.89 -13.31
C PRO A 90 -7.56 0.64 -12.56
N SER A 91 -8.63 0.01 -13.04
CA SER A 91 -9.15 -1.26 -12.50
C SER A 91 -8.19 -2.43 -12.67
N ALA A 92 -7.40 -2.48 -13.74
CA ALA A 92 -6.36 -3.50 -13.95
C ALA A 92 -5.17 -3.31 -12.99
N LEU A 93 -4.95 -2.10 -12.49
CA LEU A 93 -3.93 -1.79 -11.48
C LEU A 93 -4.41 -2.02 -10.05
N GLN A 94 -5.72 -2.25 -9.85
CA GLN A 94 -6.33 -2.34 -8.52
C GLN A 94 -5.72 -3.43 -7.62
N PRO A 95 -5.34 -4.63 -8.12
CA PRO A 95 -4.59 -5.59 -7.31
C PRO A 95 -3.21 -5.08 -6.88
N LEU A 96 -2.51 -4.39 -7.80
CA LEU A 96 -1.17 -3.82 -7.58
C LEU A 96 -1.18 -2.64 -6.60
N LEU A 97 -2.28 -1.88 -6.59
CA LEU A 97 -2.51 -0.74 -5.72
C LEU A 97 -3.32 -1.11 -4.46
N SER A 98 -3.53 -2.41 -4.21
CA SER A 98 -4.22 -2.86 -3.01
C SER A 98 -3.40 -2.47 -1.78
N ARG A 99 -4.07 -1.87 -0.79
CA ARG A 99 -3.43 -1.40 0.45
C ARG A 99 -2.50 -2.45 1.06
N PRO A 100 -2.88 -3.72 1.28
CA PRO A 100 -1.99 -4.69 1.91
C PRO A 100 -0.74 -4.98 1.09
N LEU A 101 -0.82 -4.94 -0.25
CA LEU A 101 0.35 -5.13 -1.11
C LEU A 101 1.30 -3.93 -1.04
N LEU A 102 0.80 -2.70 -1.12
CA LEU A 102 1.60 -1.49 -0.97
C LEU A 102 2.30 -1.45 0.39
N GLN A 103 1.58 -1.78 1.47
CA GLN A 103 2.13 -1.83 2.82
C GLN A 103 3.18 -2.95 2.96
N SER A 104 2.95 -4.12 2.37
CA SER A 104 3.93 -5.23 2.38
C SER A 104 5.20 -4.89 1.60
N LEU A 105 5.07 -4.23 0.45
CA LEU A 105 6.21 -3.73 -0.33
C LEU A 105 6.99 -2.65 0.45
N GLY A 106 6.30 -1.81 1.22
CA GLY A 106 6.93 -0.84 2.12
C GLY A 106 7.78 -1.53 3.20
N VAL A 107 7.23 -2.57 3.86
CA VAL A 107 7.97 -3.39 4.83
C VAL A 107 9.18 -4.05 4.18
N PHE A 108 9.00 -4.63 2.99
CA PHE A 108 10.09 -5.23 2.23
C PHE A 108 11.21 -4.21 1.94
N ALA A 109 10.87 -3.00 1.48
CA ALA A 109 11.83 -1.94 1.23
C ALA A 109 12.58 -1.51 2.51
N VAL A 110 11.91 -1.42 3.66
CA VAL A 110 12.55 -1.16 4.97
C VAL A 110 13.57 -2.26 5.29
N LEU A 111 13.20 -3.53 5.12
CA LEU A 111 14.10 -4.65 5.39
C LEU A 111 15.33 -4.62 4.47
N GLN A 112 15.13 -4.36 3.16
CA GLN A 112 16.24 -4.21 2.22
C GLN A 112 17.14 -3.03 2.58
N ALA A 113 16.57 -1.89 3.01
CA ALA A 113 17.33 -0.73 3.44
C ALA A 113 18.24 -1.05 4.63
N ILE A 114 17.74 -1.81 5.60
CA ILE A 114 18.50 -2.24 6.78
C ILE A 114 19.62 -3.23 6.38
N LEU A 115 19.28 -4.27 5.62
CA LEU A 115 20.20 -5.32 5.23
C LEU A 115 21.32 -4.81 4.31
N LEU A 116 21.05 -3.80 3.49
CA LEU A 116 22.05 -3.19 2.60
C LEU A 116 23.27 -2.63 3.38
N LEU A 117 23.08 -2.24 4.64
CA LEU A 117 24.16 -1.74 5.51
C LEU A 117 24.81 -2.84 6.37
N GLN A 118 24.44 -4.11 6.17
CA GLN A 118 24.80 -5.25 7.02
C GLN A 118 25.36 -6.46 6.22
N PRO A 119 26.69 -6.55 5.93
CA PRO A 119 27.79 -5.62 6.17
C PRO A 119 28.37 -4.98 4.89
N THR A 120 29.02 -3.82 5.03
CA THR A 120 29.80 -3.15 3.97
C THR A 120 31.30 -3.20 4.28
N ALA A 121 32.13 -3.68 3.35
CA ALA A 121 33.57 -3.88 3.57
C ALA A 121 34.44 -2.63 3.33
N THR A 122 34.20 -1.91 2.23
CA THR A 122 35.08 -0.80 1.79
C THR A 122 34.46 0.58 2.04
N PRO A 123 35.25 1.66 2.06
CA PRO A 123 34.72 3.03 2.15
C PRO A 123 33.78 3.42 0.99
N SER A 124 34.06 2.93 -0.22
CA SER A 124 33.17 3.14 -1.38
C SER A 124 31.86 2.37 -1.21
N ALA A 125 31.91 1.11 -0.76
CA ALA A 125 30.71 0.32 -0.46
C ALA A 125 29.87 0.94 0.65
N LYS A 126 30.49 1.52 1.69
CA LYS A 126 29.78 2.27 2.74
C LYS A 126 29.00 3.46 2.19
N ARG A 127 29.63 4.28 1.35
CA ARG A 127 28.98 5.45 0.74
C ARG A 127 27.84 5.04 -0.20
N ALA A 128 28.04 4.00 -1.01
CA ALA A 128 27.00 3.45 -1.88
C ALA A 128 25.84 2.88 -1.05
N GLY A 129 26.14 2.11 0.00
CA GLY A 129 25.15 1.54 0.92
C GLY A 129 24.33 2.62 1.64
N GLN A 130 24.95 3.74 2.07
CA GLN A 130 24.23 4.86 2.68
C GLN A 130 23.22 5.50 1.71
N ARG A 131 23.62 5.72 0.46
CA ARG A 131 22.72 6.25 -0.59
C ARG A 131 21.57 5.29 -0.87
N GLY A 132 21.88 4.01 -1.05
CA GLY A 132 20.86 2.98 -1.29
C GLY A 132 19.89 2.84 -0.10
N HIS A 133 20.41 2.91 1.12
CA HIS A 133 19.61 2.91 2.35
C HIS A 133 18.64 4.10 2.39
N ALA A 134 19.13 5.32 2.10
CA ALA A 134 18.28 6.50 2.02
C ALA A 134 17.21 6.40 0.92
N LEU A 135 17.58 5.91 -0.26
CA LEU A 135 16.64 5.73 -1.39
C LEU A 135 15.58 4.67 -1.10
N LEU A 136 15.96 3.53 -0.50
CA LEU A 136 15.01 2.48 -0.12
C LEU A 136 14.08 2.94 1.00
N HIS A 137 14.57 3.74 1.96
CA HIS A 137 13.69 4.36 2.95
C HIS A 137 12.74 5.39 2.35
N LEU A 138 13.19 6.21 1.39
CA LEU A 138 12.30 7.11 0.66
C LEU A 138 11.23 6.32 -0.12
N ALA A 139 11.62 5.24 -0.80
CA ALA A 139 10.68 4.35 -1.48
C ALA A 139 9.67 3.73 -0.50
N SER A 140 10.13 3.26 0.67
CA SER A 140 9.25 2.72 1.70
C SER A 140 8.26 3.76 2.23
N LEU A 141 8.70 5.01 2.41
CA LEU A 141 7.83 6.10 2.87
C LEU A 141 6.72 6.35 1.85
N SER A 142 7.08 6.44 0.57
CA SER A 142 6.13 6.62 -0.53
C SER A 142 5.10 5.47 -0.59
N LEU A 143 5.54 4.22 -0.41
CA LEU A 143 4.67 3.05 -0.39
C LEU A 143 3.71 3.05 0.80
N PHE A 144 4.21 3.35 2.01
CA PHE A 144 3.38 3.47 3.21
C PHE A 144 2.38 4.62 3.11
N ALA A 145 2.81 5.79 2.62
CA ALA A 145 1.95 6.94 2.37
C ALA A 145 0.86 6.61 1.34
N ALA A 146 1.22 5.99 0.21
CA ALA A 146 0.25 5.56 -0.80
C ALA A 146 -0.77 4.57 -0.22
N GLY A 147 -0.32 3.53 0.50
CA GLY A 147 -1.20 2.56 1.13
C GLY A 147 -2.12 3.18 2.20
N ALA A 148 -1.61 4.16 2.96
CA ALA A 148 -2.38 4.92 3.94
C ALA A 148 -3.43 5.81 3.26
N THR A 149 -3.07 6.54 2.20
CA THR A 149 -4.01 7.36 1.43
C THR A 149 -5.12 6.52 0.82
N VAL A 150 -4.79 5.38 0.20
CA VAL A 150 -5.79 4.46 -0.38
C VAL A 150 -6.82 4.04 0.66
N ILE A 151 -6.41 3.71 1.90
CA ILE A 151 -7.39 3.34 2.93
C ILE A 151 -8.23 4.51 3.40
N GLN A 152 -7.63 5.68 3.60
CA GLN A 152 -8.39 6.82 4.10
C GLN A 152 -9.43 7.27 3.07
N VAL A 153 -9.07 7.29 1.78
CA VAL A 153 -10.01 7.57 0.68
C VAL A 153 -11.11 6.51 0.62
N ASN A 154 -10.76 5.22 0.70
CA ASN A 154 -11.77 4.14 0.72
C ASN A 154 -12.72 4.25 1.91
N LYS A 155 -12.19 4.53 3.12
CA LYS A 155 -13.03 4.69 4.31
C LYS A 155 -13.95 5.90 4.20
N HIS A 156 -13.43 7.01 3.71
CA HIS A 156 -14.20 8.23 3.51
C HIS A 156 -15.33 8.02 2.49
N ALA A 157 -15.02 7.42 1.34
CA ALA A 157 -15.99 7.14 0.27
C ALA A 157 -17.12 6.18 0.69
N HIS A 158 -16.88 5.34 1.70
CA HIS A 158 -17.83 4.35 2.21
C HIS A 158 -18.33 4.63 3.64
N ALA A 159 -18.09 5.83 4.18
CA ALA A 159 -18.47 6.23 5.54
C ALA A 159 -18.07 5.21 6.63
N LEU A 160 -16.92 4.57 6.47
CA LEU A 160 -16.44 3.53 7.40
C LEU A 160 -15.75 4.16 8.62
N PRO A 161 -15.83 3.53 9.81
CA PRO A 161 -15.19 4.06 11.01
C PRO A 161 -13.66 4.24 10.87
N HIS A 162 -13.17 5.41 11.26
CA HIS A 162 -11.74 5.71 11.36
C HIS A 162 -11.20 5.32 12.75
N PHE A 163 -9.91 5.00 12.85
CA PHE A 163 -9.20 4.84 14.14
C PHE A 163 -9.89 3.96 15.21
N HIS A 164 -10.41 2.78 14.84
CA HIS A 164 -11.15 1.92 15.78
C HIS A 164 -10.47 0.57 16.10
N SER A 165 -9.23 0.35 15.63
CA SER A 165 -8.51 -0.90 15.85
C SER A 165 -7.11 -0.65 16.38
N LEU A 166 -6.56 -1.63 17.11
CA LEU A 166 -5.18 -1.59 17.59
C LEU A 166 -4.20 -1.32 16.44
N HIS A 167 -4.41 -1.96 15.29
CA HIS A 167 -3.64 -1.71 14.08
C HIS A 167 -3.65 -0.23 13.64
N ALA A 168 -4.80 0.46 13.73
CA ALA A 168 -4.89 1.85 13.30
C ALA A 168 -4.09 2.78 14.22
N TYR A 169 -4.13 2.55 15.54
CA TYR A 169 -3.35 3.31 16.51
C TYR A 169 -1.84 3.05 16.36
N LEU A 170 -1.45 1.77 16.31
CA LEU A 170 -0.06 1.38 16.09
C LEU A 170 0.45 1.88 14.74
N GLY A 171 -0.36 1.82 13.69
CA GLY A 171 0.01 2.28 12.35
C GLY A 171 0.36 3.76 12.28
N VAL A 172 -0.41 4.63 12.95
CA VAL A 172 -0.08 6.06 13.01
C VAL A 172 1.15 6.33 13.89
N GLY A 173 1.28 5.64 15.03
CA GLY A 173 2.48 5.71 15.86
C GLY A 173 3.74 5.29 15.08
N THR A 174 3.67 4.17 14.36
CA THR A 174 4.75 3.65 13.50
C THR A 174 5.10 4.62 12.39
N LEU A 175 4.11 5.14 11.65
CA LEU A 175 4.38 6.08 10.56
C LEU A 175 5.01 7.38 11.09
N GLY A 176 4.52 7.89 12.22
CA GLY A 176 5.10 9.06 12.89
C GLY A 176 6.55 8.83 13.31
N LEU A 177 6.83 7.69 13.95
CA LEU A 177 8.19 7.32 14.36
C LEU A 177 9.12 7.15 13.14
N LEU A 178 8.66 6.50 12.07
CA LEU A 178 9.44 6.35 10.83
C LEU A 178 9.73 7.70 10.17
N LEU A 179 8.75 8.60 10.10
CA LEU A 179 8.96 9.96 9.58
C LEU A 179 10.04 10.71 10.37
N LEU A 180 9.95 10.69 11.70
CA LEU A 180 10.96 11.30 12.57
C LEU A 180 12.33 10.64 12.38
N GLN A 181 12.38 9.31 12.31
CA GLN A 181 13.60 8.55 12.10
C GLN A 181 14.25 8.85 10.73
N TYR A 182 13.44 9.03 9.68
CA TYR A 182 13.93 9.33 8.32
C TYR A 182 14.43 10.76 8.24
N ALA A 183 13.70 11.72 8.82
CA ALA A 183 14.16 13.11 8.92
C ALA A 183 15.45 13.21 9.73
N PHE A 184 15.50 12.56 10.89
CA PHE A 184 16.71 12.52 11.73
C PHE A 184 17.88 11.89 10.97
N GLY A 185 17.69 10.72 10.35
CA GLY A 185 18.71 10.04 9.53
C GLY A 185 19.19 10.90 8.36
N PHE A 186 18.29 11.59 7.68
CA PHE A 186 18.62 12.52 6.60
C PHE A 186 19.49 13.68 7.12
N THR A 187 19.14 14.30 8.25
CA THR A 187 19.92 15.44 8.77
C THR A 187 21.34 15.06 9.18
N ILE A 188 21.54 13.90 9.83
CA ILE A 188 22.90 13.46 10.20
C ILE A 188 23.74 13.01 9.00
N TRP A 189 23.11 12.67 7.87
CA TRP A 189 23.78 12.18 6.67
C TRP A 189 24.01 13.27 5.60
N ALA A 190 23.01 14.09 5.32
CA ALA A 190 23.01 15.07 4.24
C ALA A 190 23.24 16.51 4.71
N THR A 191 22.83 16.86 5.94
CA THR A 191 22.95 18.23 6.49
C THR A 191 23.62 18.27 7.87
N PRO A 192 24.84 17.71 8.02
CA PRO A 192 25.51 17.59 9.32
C PRO A 192 25.82 18.94 9.99
N ALA A 193 25.80 20.04 9.25
CA ALA A 193 25.94 21.39 9.78
C ALA A 193 24.89 21.74 10.85
N VAL A 194 23.66 21.20 10.75
CA VAL A 194 22.59 21.40 11.75
C VAL A 194 23.00 20.87 13.14
N TRP A 195 23.90 19.88 13.17
CA TRP A 195 24.42 19.28 14.40
C TRP A 195 25.77 19.86 14.83
N GLY A 196 26.24 20.93 14.17
CA GLY A 196 27.53 21.55 14.43
C GLY A 196 28.73 20.85 13.77
N GLY A 197 28.50 20.13 12.67
CA GLY A 197 29.54 19.54 11.83
C GLY A 197 29.51 18.01 11.78
N GLU A 198 30.36 17.43 10.93
CA GLU A 198 30.37 15.99 10.65
C GLU A 198 30.61 15.12 11.88
N ASP A 199 31.54 15.49 12.74
CA ASP A 199 31.94 14.65 13.87
C ASP A 199 30.81 14.53 14.91
N LYS A 200 30.13 15.65 15.20
CA LYS A 200 28.94 15.67 16.06
C LYS A 200 27.79 14.90 15.45
N ALA A 201 27.54 15.05 14.15
CA ALA A 201 26.53 14.26 13.44
C ALA A 201 26.84 12.75 13.47
N LYS A 202 28.12 12.36 13.30
CA LYS A 202 28.57 10.96 13.36
C LYS A 202 28.35 10.32 14.74
N ALA A 203 28.50 11.09 15.82
CA ALA A 203 28.23 10.59 17.17
C ALA A 203 26.76 10.14 17.37
N LEU A 204 25.82 10.72 16.61
CA LEU A 204 24.38 10.42 16.69
C LEU A 204 23.97 9.12 15.98
N TRP A 205 24.86 8.48 15.22
CA TRP A 205 24.56 7.25 14.48
C TRP A 205 24.15 6.09 15.40
N LYS A 206 24.64 6.10 16.64
CA LYS A 206 24.25 5.13 17.68
C LYS A 206 22.77 5.28 18.02
N VAL A 207 22.31 6.51 18.25
CA VAL A 207 20.91 6.82 18.58
C VAL A 207 20.02 6.47 17.39
N HIS A 208 20.40 6.90 16.18
CA HIS A 208 19.69 6.56 14.95
C HIS A 208 19.51 5.05 14.82
N ARG A 209 20.54 4.24 15.12
CA ARG A 209 20.41 2.78 15.03
C ARG A 209 19.50 2.17 16.09
N TRP A 210 19.61 2.62 17.35
CA TRP A 210 18.74 2.13 18.43
C TRP A 210 17.27 2.40 18.13
N VAL A 211 16.95 3.64 17.77
CA VAL A 211 15.60 4.03 17.39
C VAL A 211 15.15 3.29 16.13
N GLY A 212 16.04 3.07 15.16
CA GLY A 212 15.74 2.28 13.96
C GLY A 212 15.33 0.84 14.25
N TYR A 213 15.99 0.14 15.18
CA TYR A 213 15.59 -1.22 15.57
C TYR A 213 14.30 -1.23 16.40
N ALA A 214 14.09 -0.23 17.26
CA ALA A 214 12.81 -0.07 17.95
C ALA A 214 11.65 0.19 16.97
N ALA A 215 11.90 1.02 15.94
CA ALA A 215 10.94 1.28 14.87
C ALA A 215 10.64 0.02 14.05
N LEU A 216 11.65 -0.82 13.76
CA LEU A 216 11.42 -2.11 13.12
C LEU A 216 10.52 -3.01 13.97
N ALA A 217 10.78 -3.11 15.28
CA ALA A 217 9.95 -3.92 16.17
C ALA A 217 8.49 -3.42 16.22
N LEU A 218 8.30 -2.10 16.30
CA LEU A 218 6.96 -1.50 16.28
C LEU A 218 6.25 -1.69 14.93
N LEU A 219 6.99 -1.64 13.82
CA LEU A 219 6.47 -1.94 12.48
C LEU A 219 5.98 -3.40 12.39
N LEU A 220 6.76 -4.37 12.88
CA LEU A 220 6.32 -5.77 12.93
C LEU A 220 5.08 -5.92 13.81
N ALA A 221 5.06 -5.33 15.01
CA ALA A 221 3.86 -5.33 15.87
C ALA A 221 2.62 -4.73 15.17
N THR A 222 2.81 -3.72 14.33
CA THR A 222 1.74 -3.12 13.51
C THR A 222 1.22 -4.08 12.44
N VAL A 223 2.11 -4.88 11.84
CA VAL A 223 1.77 -5.92 10.85
C VAL A 223 1.01 -7.07 11.54
N ALA A 224 1.49 -7.56 12.68
CA ALA A 224 0.77 -8.55 13.49
C ALA A 224 -0.64 -8.05 13.87
N ALA A 225 -0.77 -6.81 14.34
CA ALA A 225 -2.07 -6.21 14.63
C ALA A 225 -2.96 -6.06 13.38
N ALA A 226 -2.37 -5.87 12.20
CA ALA A 226 -3.12 -5.80 10.93
C ALA A 226 -3.81 -7.14 10.62
N ALA A 227 -3.16 -8.27 10.92
CA ALA A 227 -3.69 -9.61 10.71
C ALA A 227 -4.95 -9.88 11.54
N GLU A 228 -5.11 -9.17 12.66
CA GLU A 228 -6.25 -9.28 13.57
C GLU A 228 -7.42 -8.34 13.22
N THR A 229 -7.28 -7.50 12.17
CA THR A 229 -8.41 -6.69 11.71
C THR A 229 -9.52 -7.56 11.10
N ASP A 230 -10.78 -7.17 11.25
CA ASP A 230 -11.94 -7.90 10.70
C ASP A 230 -11.79 -8.17 9.21
N TYR A 231 -11.27 -7.19 8.45
CA TYR A 231 -10.99 -7.38 7.04
C TYR A 231 -9.96 -8.50 6.78
N ALA A 232 -8.86 -8.54 7.52
CA ALA A 232 -7.81 -9.54 7.35
C ALA A 232 -8.28 -10.95 7.77
N ARG A 233 -9.03 -11.06 8.88
CA ARG A 233 -9.57 -12.32 9.37
C ARG A 233 -10.73 -12.86 8.54
N ASP A 234 -11.70 -12.02 8.19
CA ASP A 234 -12.95 -12.47 7.60
C ASP A 234 -12.91 -12.56 6.08
N LYS A 235 -12.21 -11.61 5.42
CA LYS A 235 -12.10 -11.60 3.95
C LYS A 235 -10.89 -12.37 3.45
N TRP A 236 -9.72 -12.14 4.05
CA TRP A 236 -8.47 -12.72 3.57
C TRP A 236 -8.05 -13.97 4.34
N ARG A 237 -8.72 -14.26 5.48
CA ARG A 237 -8.46 -15.43 6.33
C ARG A 237 -6.98 -15.52 6.73
N VAL A 238 -6.36 -14.36 6.93
CA VAL A 238 -4.97 -14.27 7.39
C VAL A 238 -4.90 -14.81 8.81
N LYS A 239 -4.00 -15.77 9.03
CA LYS A 239 -3.80 -16.37 10.35
C LYS A 239 -2.64 -15.67 11.05
N LEU A 240 -2.87 -15.14 12.26
CA LEU A 240 -1.83 -14.45 13.04
C LEU A 240 -0.57 -15.29 13.21
N TRP A 241 -0.69 -16.59 13.49
CA TRP A 241 0.48 -17.46 13.65
C TRP A 241 1.38 -17.48 12.41
N ALA A 242 0.80 -17.41 11.19
CA ALA A 242 1.59 -17.39 9.96
C ALA A 242 2.38 -16.07 9.83
N VAL A 243 1.77 -14.96 10.26
CA VAL A 243 2.45 -13.65 10.33
C VAL A 243 3.57 -13.69 11.36
N LEU A 244 3.32 -14.21 12.57
CA LEU A 244 4.34 -14.34 13.61
C LEU A 244 5.51 -15.25 13.19
N VAL A 245 5.25 -16.33 12.45
CA VAL A 245 6.31 -17.16 11.88
C VAL A 245 7.16 -16.36 10.88
N ALA A 246 6.52 -15.61 9.98
CA ALA A 246 7.24 -14.75 9.04
C ALA A 246 8.06 -13.66 9.75
N GLU A 247 7.51 -13.04 10.78
CA GLU A 247 8.22 -12.08 11.64
C GLU A 247 9.40 -12.73 12.36
N GLY A 248 9.24 -13.94 12.87
CA GLY A 248 10.33 -14.73 13.46
C GLY A 248 11.48 -14.96 12.48
N LEU A 249 11.17 -15.28 11.22
CA LEU A 249 12.17 -15.42 10.15
C LEU A 249 12.85 -14.08 9.83
N ILE A 250 12.11 -12.97 9.82
CA ILE A 250 12.68 -11.63 9.65
C ILE A 250 13.67 -11.33 10.78
N VAL A 251 13.27 -11.58 12.04
CA VAL A 251 14.13 -11.34 13.21
C VAL A 251 15.40 -12.21 13.13
N ALA A 252 15.26 -13.49 12.80
CA ALA A 252 16.39 -14.40 12.60
C ALA A 252 17.28 -13.98 11.41
N GLY A 253 16.72 -13.32 10.39
CA GLY A 253 17.47 -12.76 9.28
C GLY A 253 18.19 -11.44 9.61
N VAL A 254 17.60 -10.57 10.42
CA VAL A 254 18.15 -9.22 10.66
C VAL A 254 19.08 -9.19 11.86
N PHE A 255 18.67 -9.74 13.00
CA PHE A 255 19.35 -9.52 14.28
C PHE A 255 20.75 -10.14 14.39
N PRO A 256 21.04 -11.33 13.83
CA PRO A 256 22.40 -11.88 13.85
C PRO A 256 23.44 -11.02 13.13
N ARG A 257 23.03 -10.12 12.23
CA ARG A 257 23.91 -9.23 11.47
C ARG A 257 24.18 -7.90 12.19
N VAL A 258 23.60 -7.72 13.39
CA VAL A 258 23.76 -6.51 14.20
C VAL A 258 25.12 -6.50 14.89
N HIS A 259 25.91 -5.49 14.57
CA HIS A 259 27.19 -5.25 15.24
C HIS A 259 26.99 -4.54 16.59
N LEU A 260 26.96 -5.31 17.68
CA LEU A 260 26.75 -4.82 19.05
C LEU A 260 27.71 -3.70 19.47
N ARG A 261 28.96 -3.74 19.00
CA ARG A 261 29.95 -2.67 19.27
C ARG A 261 29.50 -1.29 18.83
N LYS A 262 28.86 -1.19 17.66
CA LYS A 262 28.35 0.10 17.18
C LYS A 262 26.99 0.47 17.77
N LEU A 263 26.44 -0.34 18.69
CA LEU A 263 25.37 0.02 19.62
C LEU A 263 25.90 0.44 21.00
N GLY A 264 27.21 0.29 21.26
CA GLY A 264 27.85 0.59 22.54
C GLY A 264 27.76 -0.52 23.59
N LEU A 265 27.42 -1.75 23.19
CA LEU A 265 27.19 -2.86 24.13
C LEU A 265 28.39 -3.81 24.33
N ARG A 266 29.38 -3.78 23.43
CA ARG A 266 30.60 -4.58 23.51
C ARG A 266 31.77 -3.76 22.96
N GLY A 267 32.75 -3.44 23.82
CA GLY A 267 34.01 -2.79 23.46
C GLY A 267 34.90 -3.72 22.67
#